data_AF-A0A964QJI0-F1
#
_entry.id   AF-A0A964QJI0-F1
#
_cell.length_a   1.000
_cell.length_b   1.000
_cell.length_c   1.000
_cell.angle_alpha   90.00
_cell.angle_beta   90.00
_cell.angle_gamma   90.00
#
_symmetry.space_group_name_H-M   'P 1'
#
loop_
_entity.id
_entity.type
_entity.pdbx_description
1 polymer ?
#
loop_
_entity_poly.entity_id
_entity_poly.type
_entity_poly.pdbx_seq_one_letter_code
_entity_poly.pdbx_strand_id
1 'polypeptide(L)'
;MLKLRSPAPAVLAVLLSGAMSFLSSGINQVWIAAWLAPIPLLLVLLELRPVPAALAAFATSAIGALSFVVAYRGLPPVLLVSVVLLFAVPFTLLALAWPCVPTLDETTRLV
;
A
#
# COMPACT_ATOMS: atom_id res chain seq x y z
N MET A 1 -3.60 21.85 -4.25
CA MET A 1 -2.52 21.06 -3.63
C MET A 1 -2.44 21.40 -2.15
N LEU A 2 -3.01 20.54 -1.29
CA LEU A 2 -2.97 20.70 0.16
C LEU A 2 -1.66 20.10 0.66
N LYS A 3 -0.64 20.91 0.96
CA LYS A 3 0.57 20.38 1.63
C LYS A 3 0.16 19.81 2.98
N LEU A 4 0.05 18.49 3.09
CA LEU A 4 -0.19 17.79 4.37
C LEU A 4 1.00 18.05 5.30
N ARG A 5 0.88 19.09 6.13
CA ARG A 5 1.89 19.45 7.14
C ARG A 5 1.95 18.45 8.30
N SER A 6 0.96 17.57 8.44
CA SER A 6 0.88 16.57 9.50
C SER A 6 0.96 15.14 8.94
N PRO A 7 1.59 14.19 9.66
CA PRO A 7 1.64 12.78 9.26
C PRO A 7 0.30 12.05 9.41
N ALA A 8 -0.65 12.62 10.17
CA ALA A 8 -1.96 12.06 10.45
C ALA A 8 -2.76 11.58 9.21
N PRO A 9 -2.90 12.36 8.12
CA PRO A 9 -3.57 11.92 6.90
C PRO A 9 -2.91 10.72 6.22
N ALA A 10 -1.58 10.64 6.23
CA ALA A 10 -0.86 9.49 5.67
C ALA A 10 -1.07 8.24 6.51
N VAL A 11 -1.01 8.37 7.84
CA VAL A 11 -1.31 7.27 8.76
C VAL A 11 -2.75 6.79 8.58
N LEU A 12 -3.71 7.69 8.49
CA LEU A 12 -5.12 7.35 8.27
C LEU A 12 -5.33 6.63 6.93
N ALA A 13 -4.69 7.11 5.86
CA ALA A 13 -4.75 6.47 4.55
C ALA A 13 -4.19 5.03 4.59
N VAL A 14 -3.03 4.83 5.23
CA VAL A 14 -2.43 3.50 5.41
C VAL A 14 -3.37 2.56 6.17
N LEU A 15 -3.96 3.04 7.27
CA LEU A 15 -4.88 2.23 8.09
C LEU A 15 -6.15 1.88 7.32
N LEU A 16 -6.76 2.84 6.62
CA LEU A 16 -7.98 2.59 5.83
C LEU A 16 -7.71 1.63 4.67
N SER A 17 -6.66 1.87 3.90
CA SER A 17 -6.26 1.00 2.80
C SER A 17 -5.92 -0.42 3.28
N GLY A 18 -5.18 -0.53 4.38
CA GLY A 18 -4.82 -1.81 4.99
C GLY A 18 -6.05 -2.56 5.50
N ALA A 19 -6.96 -1.88 6.20
CA ALA A 19 -8.19 -2.47 6.72
C ALA A 19 -9.11 -2.96 5.59
N MET A 20 -9.26 -2.18 4.50
CA MET A 20 -10.04 -2.60 3.33
C MET A 20 -9.43 -3.83 2.65
N SER A 21 -8.09 -3.86 2.50
CA SER A 21 -7.38 -5.01 1.97
C SER A 21 -7.51 -6.25 2.86
N PHE A 22 -7.48 -6.07 4.18
CA PHE A 22 -7.74 -7.15 5.13
C PHE A 22 -9.15 -7.70 4.98
N LEU A 23 -10.16 -6.83 4.85
CA LEU A 23 -11.56 -7.23 4.70
C LEU A 23 -11.86 -7.91 3.37
N SER A 24 -11.13 -7.57 2.30
CA SER A 24 -11.35 -8.19 0.99
C SER A 24 -10.93 -9.64 0.94
N SER A 25 -9.85 -10.00 1.64
CA SER A 25 -9.26 -11.34 1.62
C SER A 25 -9.58 -12.16 2.89
N GLY A 26 -10.11 -11.50 3.92
CA GLY A 26 -10.43 -12.10 5.21
C GLY A 26 -11.88 -12.62 5.33
N ILE A 27 -12.40 -12.54 6.56
CA ILE A 27 -13.57 -13.30 7.07
C ILE A 27 -14.86 -13.12 6.26
N ASN A 28 -15.11 -11.93 5.70
CA ASN A 28 -16.36 -11.61 5.01
C ASN A 28 -16.24 -11.51 3.48
N GLN A 29 -15.06 -11.81 2.91
CA GLN A 29 -14.74 -11.75 1.46
C GLN A 29 -15.47 -10.62 0.71
N VAL A 30 -15.35 -9.39 1.21
CA VAL A 30 -15.98 -8.23 0.57
C VAL A 30 -15.12 -7.82 -0.60
N TRP A 31 -15.30 -8.48 -1.75
CA TRP A 31 -14.46 -8.28 -2.93
C TRP A 31 -14.40 -6.82 -3.40
N ILE A 32 -15.47 -6.05 -3.19
CA ILE A 32 -15.53 -4.60 -3.49
C ILE A 32 -14.45 -3.83 -2.71
N ALA A 33 -14.15 -4.26 -1.48
CA ALA A 33 -13.11 -3.62 -0.66
C ALA A 33 -11.71 -3.75 -1.29
N ALA A 34 -11.44 -4.78 -2.12
CA ALA A 34 -10.16 -4.91 -2.82
C ALA A 34 -9.95 -3.76 -3.83
N TRP A 35 -11.03 -3.34 -4.50
CA TRP A 35 -11.00 -2.26 -5.47
C TRP A 35 -10.83 -0.88 -4.81
N LEU A 36 -11.40 -0.71 -3.60
CA LEU A 36 -11.33 0.54 -2.86
C LEU A 36 -10.06 0.67 -2.02
N ALA A 37 -9.45 -0.45 -1.62
CA ALA A 37 -8.25 -0.49 -0.80
C ALA A 37 -7.11 0.42 -1.28
N PRO A 38 -6.73 0.50 -2.57
CA PRO A 38 -5.62 1.35 -2.98
C PRO A 38 -5.96 2.86 -2.97
N ILE A 39 -7.24 3.25 -2.98
CA ILE A 39 -7.64 4.65 -3.21
C ILE A 39 -7.12 5.61 -2.13
N PRO A 40 -7.33 5.37 -0.81
CA PRO A 40 -6.84 6.27 0.23
C PRO A 40 -5.32 6.46 0.17
N LEU A 41 -4.58 5.36 -0.01
CA LEU A 41 -3.13 5.38 -0.10
C LEU A 41 -2.63 6.13 -1.35
N LEU A 42 -3.25 5.91 -2.51
CA LEU A 42 -2.88 6.60 -3.76
C LEU A 42 -3.04 8.12 -3.67
N LEU A 43 -4.09 8.59 -2.99
CA LEU A 43 -4.34 10.03 -2.80
C LEU A 43 -3.22 10.70 -2.01
N VAL A 44 -2.61 9.99 -1.04
CA VAL A 44 -1.55 10.55 -0.21
C VAL A 44 -0.16 10.26 -0.77
N LEU A 45 0.03 9.14 -1.50
CA LEU A 45 1.30 8.76 -2.12
C LEU A 45 1.87 9.85 -3.02
N LEU A 46 1.00 10.55 -3.77
CA LEU A 46 1.40 11.63 -4.69
C LEU A 46 2.01 12.84 -3.97
N GLU A 47 1.76 13.01 -2.69
CA GLU A 47 2.26 14.13 -1.89
C GLU A 47 3.46 13.75 -1.02
N LEU A 48 3.78 12.46 -0.94
CA LEU A 48 4.87 11.94 -0.12
C LEU A 48 6.20 11.89 -0.89
N ARG A 49 7.30 12.04 -0.14
CA ARG A 49 8.63 11.70 -0.65
C ARG A 49 8.73 10.18 -0.89
N PRO A 50 9.63 9.71 -1.77
CA PRO A 50 9.72 8.30 -2.15
C PRO A 50 9.90 7.32 -1.00
N VAL A 51 10.73 7.64 -0.01
CA VAL A 51 10.96 6.74 1.13
C VAL A 51 9.72 6.63 2.03
N PRO A 52 9.08 7.73 2.49
CA PRO A 52 7.79 7.66 3.17
C PRO A 52 6.68 6.96 2.38
N ALA A 53 6.64 7.19 1.07
CA ALA A 53 5.70 6.52 0.16
C ALA A 53 5.89 5.00 0.18
N ALA A 54 7.13 4.53 0.07
CA ALA A 54 7.48 3.12 0.14
C ALA A 54 7.11 2.48 1.48
N LEU A 55 7.38 3.18 2.59
CA LEU A 55 7.00 2.72 3.93
C LEU A 55 5.48 2.65 4.10
N ALA A 56 4.74 3.61 3.56
CA ALA A 56 3.28 3.62 3.60
C ALA A 56 2.68 2.46 2.78
N ALA A 57 3.22 2.19 1.59
CA ALA A 57 2.85 1.06 0.76
C ALA A 57 3.14 -0.28 1.47
N PHE A 58 4.34 -0.44 2.03
CA PHE A 58 4.71 -1.63 2.80
C PHE A 58 3.77 -1.87 3.98
N ALA A 59 3.53 -0.84 4.80
CA ALA A 59 2.67 -0.94 5.98
C ALA A 59 1.24 -1.32 5.60
N THR A 60 0.71 -0.74 4.51
CA THR A 60 -0.63 -1.04 3.99
C THR A 60 -0.74 -2.50 3.58
N SER A 61 0.21 -3.00 2.79
CA SER A 61 0.26 -4.41 2.36
C SER A 61 0.45 -5.36 3.54
N ALA A 62 1.26 -4.99 4.54
CA ALA A 62 1.46 -5.79 5.74
C ALA A 62 0.17 -5.93 6.56
N ILE A 63 -0.59 -4.84 6.74
CA ILE A 63 -1.89 -4.87 7.41
C ILE A 63 -2.87 -5.76 6.63
N GLY A 64 -2.96 -5.60 5.31
CA GLY A 64 -3.83 -6.44 4.47
C GLY A 64 -3.49 -7.93 4.59
N ALA A 65 -2.19 -8.25 4.59
CA ALA A 65 -1.71 -9.62 4.69
C ALA A 65 -1.94 -10.29 6.06
N LEU A 66 -2.28 -9.53 7.12
CA LEU A 66 -2.73 -10.13 8.39
C LEU A 66 -4.00 -10.98 8.22
N SER A 67 -4.79 -10.74 7.17
CA SER A 67 -5.95 -11.58 6.85
C SER A 67 -5.54 -13.04 6.61
N PHE A 68 -4.37 -13.29 6.01
CA PHE A 68 -3.82 -14.63 5.83
C PHE A 68 -3.35 -15.27 7.14
N VAL A 69 -2.84 -14.48 8.09
CA VAL A 69 -2.52 -14.99 9.43
C VAL A 69 -3.79 -15.48 10.13
N VAL A 70 -4.89 -14.74 9.98
CA VAL A 70 -6.20 -15.12 10.53
C VAL A 70 -6.80 -16.32 9.79
N ALA A 71 -6.65 -16.39 8.46
CA ALA A 71 -7.15 -17.50 7.65
C ALA A 71 -6.34 -18.80 7.85
N TYR A 72 -5.04 -18.69 8.09
CA TYR A 72 -4.10 -19.81 8.14
C TYR A 72 -3.36 -19.90 9.49
N ARG A 73 -4.11 -19.86 10.60
CA ARG A 73 -3.57 -19.87 11.99
C ARG A 73 -2.69 -21.07 12.36
N GLY A 74 -2.55 -22.08 11.50
CA GLY A 74 -1.71 -23.26 11.71
C GLY A 74 -0.39 -23.27 10.94
N LEU A 75 -0.10 -22.26 10.11
CA LEU A 75 1.15 -22.22 9.36
C LEU A 75 2.34 -21.78 10.22
N PRO A 76 3.54 -22.32 9.97
CA PRO A 76 4.78 -21.81 10.56
C PRO A 76 4.92 -20.30 10.37
N PRO A 77 5.40 -19.55 11.39
CA PRO A 77 5.57 -18.10 11.30
C PRO A 77 6.42 -17.65 10.10
N VAL A 78 7.43 -18.43 9.71
CA VAL A 78 8.26 -18.16 8.53
C VAL A 78 7.43 -18.08 7.25
N LEU A 79 6.49 -19.00 7.04
CA LEU A 79 5.66 -18.99 5.82
C LEU A 79 4.70 -17.79 5.83
N LEU A 80 4.15 -17.43 6.99
CA LEU A 80 3.31 -16.23 7.13
C LEU A 80 4.09 -14.96 6.78
N VAL A 81 5.34 -14.83 7.28
CA VAL A 81 6.22 -13.72 6.93
C VAL A 81 6.55 -13.73 5.44
N SER A 82 6.83 -14.89 4.84
CA SER A 82 7.08 -15.00 3.39
C SER A 82 5.88 -14.53 2.56
N VAL A 83 4.65 -14.88 2.96
CA VAL A 83 3.43 -14.41 2.30
C VAL A 83 3.30 -12.90 2.42
N VAL A 84 3.48 -12.34 3.62
CA VAL A 84 3.45 -10.88 3.84
C VAL A 84 4.47 -10.17 2.93
N LEU A 85 5.70 -10.68 2.87
CA LEU A 85 6.77 -10.11 2.05
C LEU A 85 6.46 -10.22 0.56
N LEU A 86 5.92 -11.35 0.09
CA LEU A 86 5.55 -11.56 -1.31
C LEU A 86 4.53 -10.52 -1.78
N PHE A 87 3.58 -10.13 -0.92
CA PHE A 87 2.60 -9.10 -1.25
C PHE A 87 3.13 -7.67 -1.03
N ALA A 88 3.94 -7.42 0.01
CA ALA A 88 4.40 -6.08 0.33
C ALA A 88 5.56 -5.58 -0.54
N VAL A 89 6.49 -6.46 -0.91
CA VAL A 89 7.71 -6.09 -1.64
C VAL A 89 7.41 -5.50 -3.02
N PRO A 90 6.55 -6.09 -3.88
CA PRO A 90 6.26 -5.52 -5.20
C PRO A 90 5.69 -4.11 -5.13
N PHE A 91 4.75 -3.86 -4.21
CA PHE A 91 4.16 -2.53 -4.01
C PHE A 91 5.17 -1.52 -3.46
N THR A 92 6.07 -1.97 -2.58
CA THR A 92 7.16 -1.14 -2.06
C THR A 92 8.14 -0.75 -3.17
N LEU A 93 8.53 -1.71 -4.02
CA LEU A 93 9.39 -1.46 -5.17
C LEU A 93 8.73 -0.51 -6.18
N LEU A 94 7.44 -0.68 -6.44
CA LEU A 94 6.69 0.22 -7.32
C LEU A 94 6.67 1.65 -6.76
N ALA A 95 6.42 1.81 -5.46
CA ALA A 95 6.44 3.12 -4.80
C ALA A 95 7.83 3.77 -4.80
N LEU A 96 8.91 2.97 -4.68
CA LEU A 96 10.29 3.44 -4.80
C LEU A 96 10.69 3.79 -6.23
N ALA A 97 10.15 3.10 -7.22
CA ALA A 97 10.40 3.35 -8.64
C ALA A 97 9.59 4.52 -9.20
N TRP A 98 8.53 4.94 -8.49
CA TRP A 98 7.66 6.05 -8.91
C TRP A 98 8.39 7.34 -9.30
N PRO A 99 9.41 7.83 -8.56
CA PRO A 99 10.17 9.02 -8.96
C PRO A 99 11.01 8.83 -10.23
N CYS A 100 11.26 7.58 -10.65
CA CYS A 100 12.00 7.28 -11.87
C CYS A 100 11.11 7.25 -13.11
N VAL A 101 9.78 7.34 -12.94
CA VAL A 101 8.85 7.45 -14.06
C VAL A 101 8.87 8.91 -14.54
N PRO A 102 9.34 9.19 -15.77
CA PRO A 102 9.36 10.54 -16.29
C PRO A 102 7.94 11.11 -16.28
N THR A 103 7.78 12.28 -15.67
CA THR A 103 6.51 12.99 -15.68
C THR A 103 6.25 13.54 -17.09
N LEU A 104 4.99 13.65 -17.49
CA LEU A 104 4.59 14.08 -18.84
C LEU A 104 5.19 15.44 -19.25
N ASP A 105 5.56 16.29 -18.29
CA ASP A 105 6.24 17.58 -18.50
C ASP A 105 7.69 17.47 -18.98
N GLU A 106 8.41 16.39 -18.69
CA GLU A 106 9.77 16.18 -19.21
C GLU A 106 9.75 15.61 -20.63
N THR A 107 8.75 14.78 -20.96
CA THR A 107 8.59 14.22 -22.32
C THR A 107 8.23 15.27 -23.37
N THR A 108 7.50 16.33 -23.02
CA THR A 108 7.15 17.43 -23.94
C THR A 108 8.29 18.43 -24.18
N ARG A 109 9.36 18.41 -23.36
CA ARG A 109 10.55 19.25 -23.58
C ARG A 109 11.58 18.62 -24.52
N LEU A 110 11.43 17.34 -24.85
CA LEU A 110 12.34 16.56 -25.69
C LEU A 110 11.82 16.39 -27.13
N VAL A 111 10.67 16.99 -27.47
CA VAL A 111 10.06 17.02 -28.80
C VAL A 111 10.04 18.46 -29.29
#